data_AF-A0A7J4SA10-F1
#
_entry.id   AF-A0A7J4SA10-F1
#
_cell.length_a   1.000
_cell.length_b   1.000
_cell.length_c   1.000
_cell.angle_alpha   90.00
_cell.angle_beta   90.00
_cell.angle_gamma   90.00
#
_symmetry.space_group_name_H-M   'P 1'
#
loop_
_entity.id
_entity.type
_entity.pdbx_description
1 polymer ?
#
loop_
_entity_poly.entity_id
_entity_poly.type
_entity_poly.pdbx_seq_one_letter_code
_entity_poly.pdbx_strand_id
1 'polypeptide(L)'
;ELWERIVERDICIDLGSDQTSLHNPYQGGYFPADYTYDESSAMMSNDPEKFAREIRKTLIRHANAINLLAEQGMFFWDYGNAFLLEASRVGADVLKPDGQFKYPSYVEDIMGPICFDYGFGPYRWVCTSGNPSDLAKTDEIAKSVLQELAGCATSEILQQLTDNIRWIEQAGQNELVVGSQARILYANDEGRRKIALAMNEAIRCGEISAPIVLGRDHHDVSGTDSPYRETANIKDGSMFTADMAVQNFVGDAFRGATWISLHNGGGVGWGEVINGGFGMLIDGSDAAAERINSMLHWDVNNGVARRAWARNPGAISAINTAMEENELLKVTLPSLTDDAIFDELMK
;
A
#
# COMPACT_ATOMS: atom_id res chain seq x y z
N GLU A 1 1.79 -10.18 26.71
CA GLU A 1 1.70 -9.36 27.95
C GLU A 1 0.70 -8.21 27.86
N LEU A 2 0.95 -7.14 27.08
CA LEU A 2 0.05 -5.97 27.06
C LEU A 2 -1.40 -6.33 26.70
N TRP A 3 -1.60 -7.07 25.60
CA TRP A 3 -2.93 -7.51 25.18
C TRP A 3 -3.65 -8.35 26.22
N GLU A 4 -2.96 -9.31 26.84
CA GLU A 4 -3.50 -10.13 27.92
C GLU A 4 -3.90 -9.25 29.12
N ARG A 5 -3.11 -8.21 29.43
CA ARG A 5 -3.40 -7.29 30.53
C ARG A 5 -4.60 -6.37 30.25
N ILE A 6 -4.83 -6.02 28.99
CA ILE A 6 -6.02 -5.27 28.54
C ILE A 6 -7.26 -6.15 28.75
N VAL A 7 -7.21 -7.41 28.34
CA VAL A 7 -8.28 -8.40 28.56
C VAL A 7 -8.55 -8.58 30.06
N GLU A 8 -7.51 -8.82 30.87
CA GLU A 8 -7.65 -9.01 32.33
C GLU A 8 -8.28 -7.81 33.05
N ARG A 9 -8.07 -6.60 32.53
CA ARG A 9 -8.52 -5.35 33.14
C ARG A 9 -9.80 -4.81 32.53
N ASP A 10 -10.39 -5.53 31.57
CA ASP A 10 -11.61 -5.13 30.86
C ASP A 10 -11.50 -3.72 30.26
N ILE A 11 -10.35 -3.41 29.67
CA ILE A 11 -10.11 -2.12 29.01
C ILE A 11 -10.69 -2.20 27.60
N CYS A 12 -11.65 -1.32 27.30
CA CYS A 12 -12.21 -1.19 25.96
C CYS A 12 -11.18 -0.58 25.00
N ILE A 13 -10.94 -1.26 23.88
CA ILE A 13 -10.08 -0.80 22.79
C ILE A 13 -10.91 -0.84 21.51
N ASP A 14 -11.03 0.28 20.82
CA ASP A 14 -11.82 0.36 19.59
C ASP A 14 -11.05 -0.23 18.38
N LEU A 15 -9.74 0.03 18.31
CA LEU A 15 -8.89 -0.31 17.16
C LEU A 15 -7.62 -1.04 17.63
N GLY A 16 -7.30 -2.17 16.98
CA GLY A 16 -6.09 -2.95 17.26
C GLY A 16 -5.40 -3.45 16.00
N SER A 17 -4.07 -3.48 16.01
CA SER A 17 -3.27 -4.08 14.94
C SER A 17 -1.91 -4.53 15.49
N ASP A 18 -1.10 -5.18 14.66
CA ASP A 18 0.27 -5.60 14.98
C ASP A 18 1.22 -5.22 13.84
N GLN A 19 2.39 -4.67 14.20
CA GLN A 19 3.44 -4.29 13.25
C GLN A 19 4.82 -4.79 13.71
N THR A 20 4.85 -5.87 14.49
CA THR A 20 6.12 -6.56 14.77
C THR A 20 6.70 -7.18 13.49
N SER A 21 7.98 -7.57 13.48
CA SER A 21 8.61 -8.10 12.26
C SER A 21 8.41 -9.62 12.14
N LEU A 22 7.17 -10.04 11.88
CA LEU A 22 6.83 -11.46 11.74
C LEU A 22 7.16 -12.05 10.36
N HIS A 23 7.74 -11.27 9.45
CA HIS A 23 8.40 -11.78 8.24
C HIS A 23 9.73 -12.49 8.55
N ASN A 24 10.31 -12.30 9.75
CA ASN A 24 11.54 -12.95 10.21
C ASN A 24 11.51 -13.25 11.73
N PRO A 25 10.50 -13.99 12.22
CA PRO A 25 10.19 -14.08 13.65
C PRO A 25 11.30 -14.75 14.48
N TYR A 26 12.08 -15.63 13.86
CA TYR A 26 13.13 -16.41 14.54
C TYR A 26 14.52 -15.75 14.49
N GLN A 27 14.65 -14.59 13.83
CA GLN A 27 15.92 -13.86 13.68
C GLN A 27 15.85 -12.46 14.32
N GLY A 28 15.06 -12.32 15.38
CA GLY A 28 14.93 -11.07 16.13
C GLY A 28 13.85 -10.12 15.63
N GLY A 29 12.97 -10.57 14.74
CA GLY A 29 11.79 -9.79 14.35
C GLY A 29 10.64 -9.81 15.36
N TYR A 30 10.62 -10.82 16.24
CA TYR A 30 9.62 -10.99 17.29
C TYR A 30 10.29 -11.55 18.54
N PHE A 31 9.78 -11.20 19.73
CA PHE A 31 10.38 -11.56 21.01
C PHE A 31 9.35 -12.27 21.91
N PRO A 32 9.77 -13.31 22.65
CA PRO A 32 8.86 -14.06 23.51
C PRO A 32 8.43 -13.21 24.72
N ALA A 33 7.17 -13.38 25.14
CA ALA A 33 6.56 -12.54 26.18
C ALA A 33 7.22 -12.67 27.56
N ASP A 34 7.65 -13.88 27.95
CA ASP A 34 8.07 -14.17 29.33
C ASP A 34 9.58 -13.92 29.58
N TYR A 35 10.25 -13.21 28.68
CA TYR A 35 11.70 -12.96 28.75
C TYR A 35 12.00 -11.50 28.47
N THR A 36 13.04 -10.99 29.11
CA THR A 36 13.59 -9.68 28.75
C THR A 36 14.22 -9.72 27.36
N TYR A 37 14.48 -8.53 26.79
CA TYR A 37 15.19 -8.40 25.52
C TYR A 37 16.57 -9.07 25.58
N ASP A 38 17.34 -8.85 26.66
CA ASP A 38 18.69 -9.39 26.79
C ASP A 38 18.71 -10.92 26.90
N GLU A 39 17.79 -11.48 27.70
CA GLU A 39 17.62 -12.94 27.81
C GLU A 39 17.22 -13.56 26.47
N SER A 40 16.31 -12.91 25.75
CA SER A 40 15.83 -13.37 24.44
C SER A 40 16.93 -13.30 23.38
N SER A 41 17.70 -12.20 23.34
CA SER A 41 18.83 -12.02 22.43
C SER A 41 19.94 -13.04 22.69
N ALA A 42 20.24 -13.32 23.97
CA ALA A 42 21.16 -14.39 24.35
C ALA A 42 20.63 -15.77 23.98
N MET A 43 19.33 -16.03 24.17
CA MET A 43 18.68 -17.30 23.80
C MET A 43 18.69 -17.52 22.28
N MET A 44 18.42 -16.48 21.49
CA MET A 44 18.42 -16.54 20.03
C MET A 44 19.76 -17.02 19.46
N SER A 45 20.88 -16.65 20.08
CA SER A 45 22.22 -17.06 19.66
C SER A 45 22.64 -18.41 20.25
N ASN A 46 22.36 -18.65 21.53
CA ASN A 46 22.89 -19.80 22.27
C ASN A 46 21.99 -21.04 22.20
N ASP A 47 20.68 -20.86 22.03
CA ASP A 47 19.69 -21.94 21.93
C ASP A 47 18.54 -21.53 20.96
N PRO A 48 18.81 -21.47 19.64
CA PRO A 48 17.84 -21.02 18.64
C PRO A 48 16.56 -21.86 18.61
N GLU A 49 16.66 -23.16 18.92
CA GLU A 49 15.49 -24.04 18.97
C GLU A 49 14.57 -23.68 20.15
N LYS A 50 15.14 -23.38 21.32
CA LYS A 50 14.36 -22.88 22.45
C LYS A 50 13.74 -21.53 22.13
N PHE A 51 14.50 -20.60 21.55
CA PHE A 51 13.97 -19.31 21.12
C PHE A 51 12.75 -19.50 20.20
N ALA A 52 12.88 -20.33 19.17
CA ALA A 52 11.77 -20.64 18.28
C ALA A 52 10.56 -21.26 19.01
N ARG A 53 10.77 -22.18 19.97
CA ARG A 53 9.66 -22.73 20.77
C ARG A 53 8.93 -21.66 21.59
N GLU A 54 9.65 -20.74 22.21
CA GLU A 54 9.04 -19.66 23.03
C GLU A 54 8.33 -18.62 22.17
N ILE A 55 8.82 -18.34 20.96
CA ILE A 55 8.14 -17.52 19.95
C ILE A 55 6.79 -18.12 19.56
N ARG A 56 6.74 -19.43 19.24
CA ARG A 56 5.49 -20.11 18.87
C ARG A 56 4.45 -20.05 19.99
N LYS A 57 4.86 -20.26 21.24
CA LYS A 57 3.97 -20.11 22.42
C LYS A 57 3.44 -18.68 22.54
N THR A 58 4.30 -17.69 22.33
CA THR A 58 3.95 -16.27 22.42
C THR A 58 2.97 -15.87 21.32
N LEU A 59 3.10 -16.39 20.10
CA LEU A 59 2.16 -16.16 19.01
C LEU A 59 0.75 -16.69 19.32
N ILE A 60 0.65 -17.89 19.89
CA ILE A 60 -0.65 -18.47 20.30
C ILE A 60 -1.30 -17.59 21.37
N ARG A 61 -0.54 -17.15 22.37
CA ARG A 61 -1.04 -16.25 23.42
C ARG A 61 -1.49 -14.90 22.86
N HIS A 62 -0.71 -14.32 21.94
CA HIS A 62 -1.03 -13.08 21.27
C HIS A 62 -2.36 -13.20 20.50
N ALA A 63 -2.49 -14.22 19.64
CA ALA A 63 -3.72 -14.48 18.89
C ALA A 63 -4.95 -14.67 19.81
N ASN A 64 -4.81 -15.43 20.90
CA ASN A 64 -5.91 -15.63 21.84
C ASN A 64 -6.37 -14.31 22.49
N ALA A 65 -5.44 -13.43 22.85
CA ALA A 65 -5.80 -12.13 23.42
C ALA A 65 -6.51 -11.23 22.39
N ILE A 66 -6.05 -11.24 21.13
CA ILE A 66 -6.73 -10.53 20.04
C ILE A 66 -8.15 -11.09 19.82
N ASN A 67 -8.32 -12.42 19.84
CA ASN A 67 -9.64 -13.05 19.72
C ASN A 67 -10.62 -12.55 20.78
N LEU A 68 -10.20 -12.54 22.05
CA LEU A 68 -11.05 -12.07 23.15
C LEU A 68 -11.40 -10.59 23.01
N LEU A 69 -10.44 -9.73 22.64
CA LEU A 69 -10.70 -8.30 22.46
C LEU A 69 -11.60 -8.02 21.26
N ALA A 70 -11.46 -8.79 20.17
CA ALA A 70 -12.33 -8.69 19.02
C ALA A 70 -13.77 -9.12 19.35
N GLU A 71 -13.95 -10.17 20.16
CA GLU A 71 -15.26 -10.57 20.69
C GLU A 71 -15.89 -9.48 21.58
N GLN A 72 -15.06 -8.66 22.23
CA GLN A 72 -15.48 -7.51 23.03
C GLN A 72 -15.75 -6.24 22.21
N GLY A 73 -15.58 -6.29 20.88
CA GLY A 73 -15.90 -5.19 19.97
C GLY A 73 -14.70 -4.44 19.39
N MET A 74 -13.47 -4.85 19.70
CA MET A 74 -12.28 -4.28 19.06
C MET A 74 -12.24 -4.64 17.56
N PHE A 75 -12.07 -3.64 16.70
CA PHE A 75 -11.78 -3.88 15.29
C PHE A 75 -10.29 -4.17 15.13
N PHE A 76 -9.95 -5.45 14.87
CA PHE A 76 -8.58 -5.89 14.60
C PHE A 76 -8.33 -6.07 13.11
N TRP A 77 -7.15 -5.66 12.65
CA TRP A 77 -6.66 -5.96 11.30
C TRP A 77 -5.16 -6.30 11.29
N ASP A 78 -4.75 -7.14 10.33
CA ASP A 78 -3.33 -7.45 10.09
C ASP A 78 -2.65 -6.32 9.29
N TYR A 79 -1.51 -5.82 9.75
CA TYR A 79 -0.82 -4.69 9.12
C TYR A 79 0.12 -5.08 7.95
N GLY A 80 -0.03 -6.30 7.42
CA GLY A 80 0.81 -6.82 6.34
C GLY A 80 2.22 -7.17 6.81
N ASN A 81 2.37 -7.59 8.06
CA ASN A 81 3.64 -7.97 8.69
C ASN A 81 3.80 -9.50 8.86
N ALA A 82 2.87 -10.28 8.32
CA ALA A 82 2.76 -11.73 8.43
C ALA A 82 2.31 -12.27 9.80
N PHE A 83 1.63 -11.46 10.63
CA PHE A 83 1.11 -11.92 11.93
C PHE A 83 0.16 -13.10 11.79
N LEU A 84 -0.91 -12.96 11.00
CA LEU A 84 -1.90 -14.03 10.84
C LEU A 84 -1.29 -15.26 10.16
N LEU A 85 -0.34 -15.06 9.23
CA LEU A 85 0.37 -16.14 8.56
C LEU A 85 1.23 -16.95 9.54
N GLU A 86 2.09 -16.31 10.33
CA GLU A 86 2.91 -17.00 11.32
C GLU A 86 2.07 -17.60 12.46
N ALA A 87 1.00 -16.92 12.89
CA ALA A 87 0.06 -17.45 13.86
C ALA A 87 -0.63 -18.72 13.36
N SER A 88 -1.06 -18.76 12.10
CA SER A 88 -1.68 -19.97 11.52
C SER A 88 -0.68 -21.13 11.37
N ARG A 89 0.58 -20.85 10.99
CA ARG A 89 1.66 -21.86 10.91
C ARG A 89 1.92 -22.57 12.24
N VAL A 90 1.68 -21.90 13.37
CA VAL A 90 1.86 -22.46 14.72
C VAL A 90 0.57 -23.03 15.32
N GLY A 91 -0.53 -23.04 14.57
CA GLY A 91 -1.82 -23.58 15.00
C GLY A 91 -2.62 -22.65 15.92
N ALA A 92 -2.36 -21.34 15.90
CA ALA A 92 -3.21 -20.39 16.59
C ALA A 92 -4.60 -20.28 15.93
N ASP A 93 -5.61 -19.94 16.72
CA ASP A 93 -7.01 -19.87 16.29
C ASP A 93 -7.33 -18.58 15.52
N VAL A 94 -6.68 -18.40 14.36
CA VAL A 94 -6.78 -17.22 13.48
C VAL A 94 -7.44 -17.54 12.13
N LEU A 95 -7.86 -18.79 11.93
CA LEU A 95 -8.52 -19.27 10.70
C LEU A 95 -10.01 -19.53 10.95
N LYS A 96 -10.81 -19.30 9.91
CA LYS A 96 -12.20 -19.71 9.79
C LYS A 96 -12.27 -21.18 9.31
N PRO A 97 -13.43 -21.85 9.40
CA PRO A 97 -13.58 -23.24 8.94
C PRO A 97 -13.27 -23.48 7.46
N ASP A 98 -13.40 -22.45 6.62
CA ASP A 98 -13.08 -22.47 5.19
C ASP A 98 -11.59 -22.24 4.88
N GLY A 99 -10.76 -22.07 5.93
CA GLY A 99 -9.33 -21.83 5.81
C GLY A 99 -8.94 -20.36 5.58
N GLN A 100 -9.89 -19.42 5.51
CA GLN A 100 -9.60 -17.99 5.43
C GLN A 100 -9.22 -17.44 6.81
N PHE A 101 -8.54 -16.30 6.85
CA PHE A 101 -8.28 -15.64 8.13
C PHE A 101 -9.56 -15.07 8.77
N LYS A 102 -9.60 -15.08 10.10
CA LYS A 102 -10.68 -14.48 10.89
C LYS A 102 -10.72 -12.96 10.73
N TYR A 103 -9.54 -12.36 10.66
CA TYR A 103 -9.34 -10.92 10.56
C TYR A 103 -8.87 -10.55 9.16
N PRO A 104 -9.36 -9.42 8.64
CA PRO A 104 -8.87 -8.88 7.38
C PRO A 104 -7.45 -8.34 7.55
N SER A 105 -6.67 -8.33 6.48
CA SER A 105 -5.53 -7.42 6.40
C SER A 105 -6.01 -5.98 6.16
N TYR A 106 -5.20 -4.99 6.53
CA TYR A 106 -5.51 -3.59 6.22
C TYR A 106 -5.65 -3.35 4.71
N VAL A 107 -5.04 -4.20 3.87
CA VAL A 107 -5.23 -4.08 2.43
C VAL A 107 -6.58 -4.63 1.98
N GLU A 108 -7.06 -5.71 2.59
CA GLU A 108 -8.37 -6.28 2.25
C GLU A 108 -9.52 -5.30 2.49
N ASP A 109 -9.51 -4.64 3.65
CA ASP A 109 -10.66 -3.86 4.09
C ASP A 109 -10.49 -2.35 3.95
N ILE A 110 -9.25 -1.85 3.90
CA ILE A 110 -8.96 -0.41 3.90
C ILE A 110 -8.24 -0.01 2.61
N MET A 111 -6.99 -0.44 2.39
CA MET A 111 -6.19 0.08 1.27
C MET A 111 -6.71 -0.34 -0.08
N GLY A 112 -7.14 -1.59 -0.24
CA GLY A 112 -7.69 -2.08 -1.50
C GLY A 112 -8.93 -1.29 -1.88
N PRO A 113 -10.03 -1.38 -1.10
CA PRO A 113 -11.30 -0.75 -1.44
C PRO A 113 -11.25 0.78 -1.47
N ILE A 114 -10.48 1.42 -0.59
CA ILE A 114 -10.52 2.88 -0.40
C ILE A 114 -9.41 3.58 -1.19
N CYS A 115 -8.26 2.94 -1.40
CA CYS A 115 -7.12 3.54 -2.08
C CYS A 115 -6.88 2.93 -3.48
N PHE A 116 -6.40 1.69 -3.52
CA PHE A 116 -5.86 1.08 -4.74
C PHE A 116 -6.91 0.84 -5.81
N ASP A 117 -8.12 0.48 -5.41
CA ASP A 117 -9.22 0.31 -6.36
C ASP A 117 -9.55 1.65 -7.05
N TYR A 118 -9.28 2.79 -6.43
CA TYR A 118 -9.42 4.13 -7.04
C TYR A 118 -8.10 4.71 -7.58
N GLY A 119 -7.04 3.91 -7.65
CA GLY A 119 -5.72 4.32 -8.13
C GLY A 119 -4.89 5.15 -7.14
N PHE A 120 -5.41 5.46 -5.94
CA PHE A 120 -4.64 6.15 -4.91
C PHE A 120 -3.54 5.24 -4.39
N GLY A 121 -2.34 5.79 -4.28
CA GLY A 121 -1.20 5.11 -3.69
C GLY A 121 -0.04 6.07 -3.47
N PRO A 122 1.08 5.58 -2.91
CA PRO A 122 2.17 6.43 -2.46
C PRO A 122 2.80 7.15 -3.64
N TYR A 123 2.68 8.47 -3.67
CA TYR A 123 3.33 9.34 -4.62
C TYR A 123 4.38 10.17 -3.90
N ARG A 124 5.64 10.02 -4.30
CA ARG A 124 6.78 10.69 -3.65
C ARG A 124 7.59 11.47 -4.66
N TRP A 125 8.28 12.49 -4.15
CA TRP A 125 9.24 13.23 -4.93
C TRP A 125 10.43 13.67 -4.08
N VAL A 126 11.53 13.97 -4.76
CA VAL A 126 12.78 14.48 -4.18
C VAL A 126 13.24 15.70 -4.95
N CYS A 127 13.47 16.81 -4.23
CA CYS A 127 14.06 18.02 -4.80
C CYS A 127 15.58 17.84 -4.94
N THR A 128 16.10 17.78 -6.17
CA THR A 128 17.52 17.50 -6.41
C THR A 128 18.45 18.64 -6.00
N SER A 129 17.90 19.84 -5.78
CA SER A 129 18.62 20.99 -5.20
C SER A 129 19.06 20.76 -3.75
N GLY A 130 18.38 19.87 -3.02
CA GLY A 130 18.54 19.74 -1.58
C GLY A 130 18.07 20.98 -0.79
N ASN A 131 17.37 21.92 -1.43
CA ASN A 131 16.92 23.16 -0.83
C ASN A 131 15.52 23.01 -0.17
N PRO A 132 15.37 23.28 1.14
CA PRO A 132 14.06 23.25 1.80
C PRO A 132 13.02 24.20 1.19
N SER A 133 13.41 25.29 0.53
CA SER A 133 12.46 26.19 -0.13
C SER A 133 11.79 25.55 -1.34
N ASP A 134 12.54 24.73 -2.10
CA ASP A 134 11.96 23.97 -3.21
C ASP A 134 10.95 22.95 -2.68
N LEU A 135 11.25 22.30 -1.55
CA LEU A 135 10.30 21.38 -0.90
C LEU A 135 9.02 22.08 -0.45
N ALA A 136 9.16 23.24 0.21
CA ALA A 136 8.00 24.04 0.58
C ALA A 136 7.16 24.45 -0.63
N LYS A 137 7.81 24.82 -1.74
CA LYS A 137 7.13 25.15 -2.99
C LYS A 137 6.40 23.94 -3.59
N THR A 138 7.01 22.76 -3.54
CA THR A 138 6.34 21.53 -3.98
C THR A 138 5.16 21.15 -3.09
N ASP A 139 5.23 21.40 -1.78
CA ASP A 139 4.11 21.18 -0.85
C ASP A 139 2.94 22.11 -1.20
N GLU A 140 3.21 23.39 -1.51
CA GLU A 140 2.20 24.35 -1.97
C GLU A 140 1.54 23.93 -3.28
N ILE A 141 2.33 23.49 -4.26
CA ILE A 141 1.83 23.00 -5.56
C ILE A 141 0.92 21.79 -5.35
N ALA A 142 1.40 20.78 -4.61
CA ALA A 142 0.64 19.57 -4.35
C ALA A 142 -0.67 19.87 -3.63
N LYS A 143 -0.64 20.73 -2.60
CA LYS A 143 -1.84 21.20 -1.90
C LYS A 143 -2.84 21.85 -2.85
N SER A 144 -2.38 22.81 -3.68
CA SER A 144 -3.26 23.53 -4.61
C SER A 144 -3.94 22.59 -5.59
N VAL A 145 -3.18 21.66 -6.16
CA VAL A 145 -3.73 20.67 -7.11
C VAL A 145 -4.75 19.76 -6.43
N LEU A 146 -4.47 19.25 -5.23
CA LEU A 146 -5.41 18.39 -4.52
C LEU A 146 -6.68 19.14 -4.10
N GLN A 147 -6.58 20.41 -3.70
CA GLN A 147 -7.74 21.25 -3.37
C GLN A 147 -8.63 21.51 -4.59
N GLU A 148 -8.04 21.74 -5.76
CA GLU A 148 -8.78 21.88 -7.02
C GLU A 148 -9.54 20.59 -7.35
N LEU A 149 -8.85 19.43 -7.27
CA LEU A 149 -9.45 18.12 -7.51
C LEU A 149 -10.58 17.81 -6.52
N ALA A 150 -10.39 18.14 -5.24
CA ALA A 150 -11.42 17.95 -4.22
C ALA A 150 -12.68 18.78 -4.49
N GLY A 151 -12.55 19.94 -5.16
CA GLY A 151 -13.67 20.81 -5.51
C GLY A 151 -14.67 20.20 -6.52
N CYS A 152 -14.22 19.23 -7.32
CA CYS A 152 -15.06 18.53 -8.32
C CYS A 152 -15.09 17.00 -8.12
N ALA A 153 -14.54 16.50 -7.01
CA ALA A 153 -14.44 15.08 -6.73
C ALA A 153 -15.81 14.42 -6.44
N THR A 154 -15.95 13.17 -6.84
CA THR A 154 -17.07 12.33 -6.41
C THR A 154 -16.95 11.99 -4.92
N SER A 155 -18.06 11.59 -4.29
CA SER A 155 -18.05 11.14 -2.89
C SER A 155 -17.16 9.94 -2.64
N GLU A 156 -16.87 9.14 -3.69
CA GLU A 156 -16.02 7.94 -3.60
C GLU A 156 -14.56 8.28 -3.30
N ILE A 157 -14.04 9.38 -3.88
CA ILE A 157 -12.62 9.75 -3.77
C ILE A 157 -12.37 10.97 -2.88
N LEU A 158 -13.42 11.73 -2.52
CA LEU A 158 -13.30 12.97 -1.75
C LEU A 158 -12.60 12.78 -0.41
N GLN A 159 -12.86 11.66 0.27
CA GLN A 159 -12.24 11.34 1.56
C GLN A 159 -10.72 11.22 1.40
N GLN A 160 -10.24 10.48 0.39
CA GLN A 160 -8.82 10.30 0.13
C GLN A 160 -8.13 11.62 -0.22
N LEU A 161 -8.75 12.46 -1.04
CA LEU A 161 -8.22 13.79 -1.34
C LEU A 161 -8.14 14.66 -0.06
N THR A 162 -9.18 14.64 0.76
CA THR A 162 -9.25 15.43 2.00
C THR A 162 -8.15 15.02 3.00
N ASP A 163 -7.93 13.71 3.15
CA ASP A 163 -6.88 13.19 4.04
C ASP A 163 -5.49 13.63 3.57
N ASN A 164 -5.24 13.58 2.27
CA ASN A 164 -3.96 14.00 1.69
C ASN A 164 -3.75 15.51 1.68
N ILE A 165 -4.81 16.30 1.57
CA ILE A 165 -4.78 17.77 1.75
C ILE A 165 -4.40 18.10 3.19
N ARG A 166 -5.07 17.47 4.17
CA ARG A 166 -4.77 17.70 5.59
C ARG A 166 -3.33 17.31 5.92
N TRP A 167 -2.87 16.18 5.36
CA TRP A 167 -1.50 15.73 5.52
C TRP A 167 -0.51 16.76 4.97
N ILE A 168 -0.63 17.18 3.71
CA ILE A 168 0.35 18.08 3.09
C ILE A 168 0.38 19.47 3.76
N GLU A 169 -0.74 19.92 4.33
CA GLU A 169 -0.81 21.14 5.14
C GLU A 169 0.03 21.08 6.43
N GLN A 170 0.20 19.88 6.99
CA GLN A 170 0.87 19.66 8.27
C GLN A 170 2.25 19.01 8.11
N ALA A 171 2.55 18.42 6.96
CA ALA A 171 3.74 17.60 6.75
C ALA A 171 5.06 18.37 6.98
N GLY A 172 5.09 19.67 6.67
CA GLY A 172 6.23 20.54 6.97
C GLY A 172 6.42 20.81 8.46
N GLN A 173 5.32 20.96 9.21
CA GLN A 173 5.33 21.28 10.65
C GLN A 173 5.77 20.10 11.51
N ASN A 174 5.68 18.87 10.99
CA ASN A 174 6.08 17.64 11.68
C ASN A 174 7.58 17.32 11.55
N GLU A 175 8.36 18.13 10.81
CA GLU A 175 9.82 18.02 10.70
C GLU A 175 10.35 16.62 10.34
N LEU A 176 9.63 15.89 9.47
CA LEU A 176 9.92 14.49 9.13
C LEU A 176 11.05 14.30 8.11
N VAL A 177 11.67 15.38 7.64
CA VAL A 177 12.69 15.32 6.58
C VAL A 177 14.02 14.85 7.15
N VAL A 178 14.54 13.73 6.65
CA VAL A 178 15.87 13.21 6.96
C VAL A 178 16.64 12.99 5.66
N GLY A 179 17.80 13.62 5.54
CA GLY A 179 18.63 13.53 4.34
C GLY A 179 18.10 14.39 3.19
N SER A 180 17.61 13.76 2.12
CA SER A 180 17.13 14.47 0.94
C SER A 180 15.83 15.23 1.20
N GLN A 181 15.67 16.39 0.56
CA GLN A 181 14.42 17.16 0.60
C GLN A 181 13.33 16.41 -0.18
N ALA A 182 12.54 15.62 0.54
CA ALA A 182 11.58 14.70 -0.04
C ALA A 182 10.22 14.79 0.66
N ARG A 183 9.17 14.49 -0.09
CA ARG A 183 7.80 14.41 0.42
C ARG A 183 7.08 13.22 -0.19
N ILE A 184 6.08 12.74 0.53
CA ILE A 184 5.17 11.68 0.11
C ILE A 184 3.74 12.12 0.41
N LEU A 185 2.79 11.68 -0.40
CA LEU A 185 1.34 11.70 -0.14
C LEU A 185 0.69 10.61 -1.00
N TYR A 186 -0.62 10.42 -0.90
CA TYR A 186 -1.38 9.54 -1.79
C TYR A 186 -2.11 10.33 -2.87
N ALA A 187 -2.00 9.87 -4.12
CA ALA A 187 -2.70 10.45 -5.26
C ALA A 187 -3.05 9.36 -6.29
N ASN A 188 -4.20 9.53 -6.95
CA ASN A 188 -4.63 8.73 -8.10
C ASN A 188 -3.98 9.23 -9.41
N ASP A 189 -4.32 8.63 -10.56
CA ASP A 189 -3.75 8.98 -11.88
C ASP A 189 -3.77 10.49 -12.14
N GLU A 190 -4.97 11.09 -12.09
CA GLU A 190 -5.16 12.51 -12.35
C GLU A 190 -4.34 13.38 -11.38
N GLY A 191 -4.38 13.06 -10.08
CA GLY A 191 -3.60 13.74 -9.06
C GLY A 191 -2.09 13.66 -9.32
N ARG A 192 -1.55 12.46 -9.60
CA ARG A 192 -0.13 12.27 -9.88
C ARG A 192 0.31 13.07 -11.10
N ARG A 193 -0.46 13.02 -12.20
CA ARG A 193 -0.13 13.76 -13.43
C ARG A 193 -0.22 15.28 -13.24
N LYS A 194 -1.29 15.79 -12.62
CA LYS A 194 -1.45 17.24 -12.42
C LYS A 194 -0.37 17.81 -11.49
N ILE A 195 -0.03 17.10 -10.41
CA ILE A 195 1.06 17.49 -9.51
C ILE A 195 2.39 17.50 -10.27
N ALA A 196 2.71 16.42 -11.00
CA ALA A 196 3.94 16.33 -11.79
C ALA A 196 4.07 17.45 -12.83
N LEU A 197 3.00 17.73 -13.57
CA LEU A 197 2.99 18.78 -14.59
C LEU A 197 3.16 20.17 -13.98
N ALA A 198 2.50 20.46 -12.86
CA ALA A 198 2.65 21.73 -12.15
C ALA A 198 4.06 21.90 -11.56
N MET A 199 4.67 20.83 -11.05
CA MET A 199 6.07 20.86 -10.61
C MET A 199 7.03 21.07 -11.81
N ASN A 200 6.78 20.40 -12.94
CA ASN A 200 7.57 20.57 -14.15
C ASN A 200 7.48 22.03 -14.66
N GLU A 201 6.29 22.63 -14.59
CA GLU A 201 6.09 24.05 -14.88
C GLU A 201 6.91 24.95 -13.96
N ALA A 202 6.86 24.71 -12.65
CA ALA A 202 7.57 25.50 -11.67
C ALA A 202 9.10 25.41 -11.84
N ILE A 203 9.61 24.25 -12.29
CA ILE A 203 11.02 24.11 -12.68
C ILE A 203 11.32 24.95 -13.92
N ARG A 204 10.45 24.88 -14.94
CA ARG A 204 10.61 25.64 -16.19
C ARG A 204 10.65 27.15 -15.97
N CYS A 205 9.81 27.65 -15.07
CA CYS A 205 9.71 29.08 -14.72
C CYS A 205 10.74 29.53 -13.68
N GLY A 206 11.54 28.61 -13.13
CA GLY A 206 12.56 28.91 -12.13
C GLY A 206 12.01 29.18 -10.72
N GLU A 207 10.74 28.84 -10.46
CA GLU A 207 10.15 28.85 -9.12
C GLU A 207 10.67 27.70 -8.24
N ILE A 208 11.04 26.59 -8.88
CA ILE A 208 11.80 25.49 -8.28
C ILE A 208 13.19 25.49 -8.90
N SER A 209 14.23 25.50 -8.05
CA SER A 209 15.58 25.84 -8.49
C SER A 209 16.32 24.73 -9.28
N ALA A 210 15.84 23.48 -9.21
CA ALA A 210 16.47 22.33 -9.85
C ALA A 210 15.44 21.25 -10.25
N PRO A 211 15.82 20.26 -11.08
CA PRO A 211 14.98 19.12 -11.39
C PRO A 211 14.42 18.39 -10.15
N ILE A 212 13.31 17.69 -10.32
CA ILE A 212 12.70 16.85 -9.30
C ILE A 212 12.71 15.40 -9.75
N VAL A 213 12.97 14.47 -8.83
CA VAL A 213 12.77 13.04 -9.06
C VAL A 213 11.43 12.64 -8.48
N LEU A 214 10.51 12.19 -9.33
CA LEU A 214 9.27 11.53 -8.95
C LEU A 214 9.52 10.03 -8.73
N GLY A 215 8.73 9.42 -7.85
CA GLY A 215 8.74 7.98 -7.64
C GLY A 215 7.62 7.52 -6.72
N ARG A 216 7.76 6.32 -6.17
CA ARG A 216 6.83 5.73 -5.21
C ARG A 216 7.45 4.60 -4.41
N ASP A 217 6.71 4.14 -3.40
CA ASP A 217 6.97 2.81 -2.85
C ASP A 217 6.51 1.74 -3.85
N HIS A 218 6.93 0.50 -3.63
CA HIS A 218 6.36 -0.62 -4.38
C HIS A 218 4.96 -0.98 -3.84
N HIS A 219 4.61 -0.58 -2.61
CA HIS A 219 3.27 -0.69 -2.03
C HIS A 219 2.26 0.23 -2.75
N ASP A 220 1.88 -0.13 -3.96
CA ASP A 220 1.05 0.69 -4.85
C ASP A 220 0.07 -0.15 -5.67
N VAL A 221 -0.89 0.52 -6.31
CA VAL A 221 -2.00 -0.07 -7.08
C VAL A 221 -1.56 -1.12 -8.10
N SER A 222 -0.48 -0.86 -8.84
CA SER A 222 -0.03 -1.70 -9.97
C SER A 222 1.33 -2.35 -9.75
N GLY A 223 2.15 -1.79 -8.87
CA GLY A 223 3.55 -2.16 -8.75
C GLY A 223 3.77 -3.53 -8.13
N THR A 224 2.80 -4.10 -7.42
CA THR A 224 3.05 -5.28 -6.58
C THR A 224 1.94 -6.32 -6.66
N ASP A 225 2.33 -7.57 -6.91
CA ASP A 225 1.52 -8.75 -6.70
C ASP A 225 1.95 -9.45 -5.41
N SER A 226 1.06 -9.49 -4.42
CA SER A 226 1.32 -9.98 -3.06
C SER A 226 0.02 -10.50 -2.44
N PRO A 227 -0.24 -11.82 -2.47
CA PRO A 227 -1.51 -12.40 -2.02
C PRO A 227 -1.80 -12.16 -0.53
N TYR A 228 -0.77 -11.86 0.27
CA TYR A 228 -0.90 -11.59 1.71
C TYR A 228 -0.95 -10.10 2.05
N ARG A 229 -0.89 -9.23 1.04
CA ARG A 229 -0.90 -7.78 1.24
C ARG A 229 -1.52 -7.06 0.04
N GLU A 230 -0.74 -6.51 -0.89
CA GLU A 230 -1.22 -5.62 -1.96
C GLU A 230 -2.36 -6.18 -2.83
N THR A 231 -2.40 -7.49 -3.06
CA THR A 231 -3.45 -8.16 -3.86
C THR A 231 -4.36 -9.05 -3.02
N ALA A 232 -4.34 -8.91 -1.68
CA ALA A 232 -5.17 -9.73 -0.79
C ALA A 232 -6.68 -9.49 -0.99
N ASN A 233 -7.09 -8.31 -1.47
CA ASN A 233 -8.47 -7.99 -1.78
C ASN A 233 -8.95 -8.52 -3.15
N ILE A 234 -8.10 -9.21 -3.91
CA ILE A 234 -8.44 -9.81 -5.21
C ILE A 234 -8.96 -11.24 -5.01
N LYS A 235 -10.22 -11.49 -5.39
CA LYS A 235 -10.93 -12.74 -5.03
C LYS A 235 -11.26 -13.66 -6.22
N ASP A 236 -10.79 -13.35 -7.43
CA ASP A 236 -10.95 -14.20 -8.62
C ASP A 236 -9.90 -15.34 -8.72
N GLY A 237 -9.04 -15.48 -7.71
CA GLY A 237 -7.93 -16.43 -7.67
C GLY A 237 -6.63 -15.92 -8.30
N SER A 238 -6.67 -14.80 -9.03
CA SER A 238 -5.48 -14.22 -9.67
C SER A 238 -4.51 -13.56 -8.69
N MET A 239 -4.87 -13.42 -7.40
CA MET A 239 -4.02 -12.83 -6.36
C MET A 239 -2.65 -13.51 -6.22
N PHE A 240 -2.53 -14.77 -6.67
CA PHE A 240 -1.29 -15.56 -6.65
C PHE A 240 -0.43 -15.44 -7.91
N THR A 241 -0.89 -14.71 -8.94
CA THR A 241 -0.08 -14.47 -10.14
C THR A 241 0.84 -13.26 -9.95
N ALA A 242 1.76 -13.03 -10.90
CA ALA A 242 2.71 -11.92 -10.86
C ALA A 242 2.68 -11.06 -12.14
N ASP A 243 1.64 -11.24 -12.97
CA ASP A 243 1.55 -10.61 -14.29
C ASP A 243 1.45 -9.09 -14.18
N MET A 244 0.70 -8.56 -13.20
CA MET A 244 0.47 -7.13 -13.05
C MET A 244 1.77 -6.39 -12.74
N ALA A 245 2.55 -6.87 -11.77
CA ALA A 245 3.82 -6.29 -11.37
C ALA A 245 4.86 -6.34 -12.51
N VAL A 246 4.95 -7.48 -13.21
CA VAL A 246 5.86 -7.63 -14.36
C VAL A 246 5.45 -6.73 -15.52
N GLN A 247 4.14 -6.67 -15.85
CA GLN A 247 3.64 -5.79 -16.89
C GLN A 247 3.86 -4.32 -16.53
N ASN A 248 3.68 -3.93 -15.26
CA ASN A 248 3.94 -2.57 -14.81
C ASN A 248 5.40 -2.18 -15.06
N PHE A 249 6.33 -3.01 -14.58
CA PHE A 249 7.77 -2.83 -14.78
C PHE A 249 8.13 -2.65 -16.25
N VAL A 250 7.64 -3.54 -17.12
CA VAL A 250 7.90 -3.47 -18.56
C VAL A 250 7.27 -2.23 -19.17
N GLY A 251 6.03 -1.90 -18.81
CA GLY A 251 5.29 -0.77 -19.37
C GLY A 251 5.83 0.59 -18.96
N ASP A 252 6.35 0.74 -17.74
CA ASP A 252 7.04 1.95 -17.28
C ASP A 252 8.34 2.18 -18.06
N ALA A 253 9.05 1.10 -18.37
CA ALA A 253 10.36 1.10 -19.05
C ALA A 253 10.36 1.87 -20.38
N PHE A 254 9.31 1.70 -21.17
CA PHE A 254 9.20 2.30 -22.50
C PHE A 254 8.24 3.49 -22.56
N ARG A 255 7.75 3.97 -21.41
CA ARG A 255 6.89 5.16 -21.31
C ARG A 255 7.58 6.38 -20.71
N GLY A 256 8.85 6.25 -20.33
CA GLY A 256 9.67 7.41 -19.96
C GLY A 256 10.09 7.48 -18.49
N ALA A 257 10.00 6.37 -17.73
CA ALA A 257 10.72 6.28 -16.48
C ALA A 257 12.23 6.51 -16.71
N THR A 258 12.90 7.20 -15.78
CA THR A 258 14.37 7.38 -15.82
C THR A 258 15.08 6.10 -15.38
N TRP A 259 14.49 5.38 -14.42
CA TRP A 259 14.87 4.01 -14.09
C TRP A 259 13.65 3.23 -13.59
N ILE A 260 13.78 1.90 -13.61
CA ILE A 260 12.77 0.93 -13.19
C ILE A 260 13.43 -0.14 -12.33
N SER A 261 12.66 -0.75 -11.44
CA SER A 261 13.10 -1.87 -10.60
C SER A 261 12.02 -2.92 -10.49
N LEU A 262 12.42 -4.19 -10.47
CA LEU A 262 11.58 -5.34 -10.18
C LEU A 262 12.28 -6.20 -9.14
N HIS A 263 11.65 -6.39 -7.98
CA HIS A 263 12.20 -7.07 -6.82
C HIS A 263 11.39 -8.33 -6.48
N ASN A 264 12.01 -9.21 -5.70
CA ASN A 264 11.38 -10.37 -5.07
C ASN A 264 11.48 -10.19 -3.55
N GLY A 265 10.34 -10.28 -2.86
CA GLY A 265 10.29 -10.37 -1.41
C GLY A 265 10.06 -9.07 -0.65
N GLY A 266 9.76 -7.96 -1.32
CA GLY A 266 9.51 -6.69 -0.65
C GLY A 266 8.26 -6.73 0.24
N GLY A 267 8.44 -6.53 1.53
CA GLY A 267 7.36 -6.44 2.49
C GLY A 267 7.03 -7.74 3.21
N VAL A 268 6.45 -8.71 2.50
CA VAL A 268 6.00 -9.98 3.10
C VAL A 268 7.07 -11.10 3.10
N GLY A 269 8.24 -10.85 2.50
CA GLY A 269 9.38 -11.77 2.53
C GLY A 269 9.62 -12.54 1.23
N TRP A 270 10.83 -13.09 1.10
CA TRP A 270 11.32 -13.74 -0.12
C TRP A 270 10.42 -14.87 -0.61
N GLY A 271 10.03 -14.83 -1.88
CA GLY A 271 9.21 -15.86 -2.53
C GLY A 271 7.70 -15.64 -2.43
N GLU A 272 7.26 -14.69 -1.60
CA GLU A 272 5.83 -14.42 -1.35
C GLU A 272 5.29 -13.23 -2.15
N VAL A 273 6.15 -12.49 -2.87
CA VAL A 273 5.80 -11.23 -3.54
C VAL A 273 6.73 -10.89 -4.69
N ILE A 274 6.15 -10.37 -5.77
CA ILE A 274 6.85 -9.70 -6.87
C ILE A 274 6.44 -8.23 -6.88
N ASN A 275 7.41 -7.33 -6.72
CA ASN A 275 7.15 -5.92 -6.48
C ASN A 275 8.10 -5.00 -7.26
N GLY A 276 7.54 -4.04 -7.98
CA GLY A 276 8.25 -3.12 -8.86
C GLY A 276 7.98 -1.65 -8.57
N GLY A 277 8.87 -0.81 -9.07
CA GLY A 277 8.84 0.64 -8.88
C GLY A 277 9.63 1.37 -9.95
N PHE A 278 9.55 2.70 -9.88
CA PHE A 278 10.17 3.59 -10.86
C PHE A 278 10.80 4.80 -10.18
N GLY A 279 11.69 5.47 -10.91
CA GLY A 279 11.99 6.88 -10.70
C GLY A 279 11.96 7.64 -12.01
N MET A 280 11.45 8.87 -11.98
CA MET A 280 11.33 9.74 -13.13
C MET A 280 11.87 11.13 -12.81
N LEU A 281 12.92 11.55 -13.51
CA LEU A 281 13.42 12.91 -13.46
C LEU A 281 12.55 13.84 -14.33
N ILE A 282 12.06 14.91 -13.72
CA ILE A 282 11.37 16.02 -14.40
C ILE A 282 12.26 17.26 -14.30
N ASP A 283 12.48 17.92 -15.43
CA ASP A 283 13.51 18.96 -15.61
C ASP A 283 12.97 20.26 -16.21
N GLY A 284 11.64 20.40 -16.29
CA GLY A 284 10.96 21.54 -16.89
C GLY A 284 10.81 21.47 -18.41
N SER A 285 11.30 20.41 -19.06
CA SER A 285 11.18 20.24 -20.51
C SER A 285 9.78 19.75 -20.95
N ASP A 286 9.42 20.03 -22.19
CA ASP A 286 8.23 19.46 -22.83
C ASP A 286 8.34 17.93 -22.94
N ALA A 287 9.55 17.42 -23.16
CA ALA A 287 9.81 15.98 -23.16
C ALA A 287 9.51 15.33 -21.81
N ALA A 288 9.79 16.01 -20.68
CA ALA A 288 9.37 15.54 -19.37
C ALA A 288 7.84 15.54 -19.23
N ALA A 289 7.15 16.57 -19.74
CA ALA A 289 5.68 16.65 -19.71
C ALA A 289 5.01 15.51 -20.52
N GLU A 290 5.57 15.14 -21.67
CA GLU A 290 5.10 13.98 -22.45
C GLU A 290 5.27 12.66 -21.67
N ARG A 291 6.45 12.46 -21.07
CA ARG A 291 6.75 11.26 -20.25
C ARG A 291 5.87 11.16 -19.01
N ILE A 292 5.60 12.28 -18.34
CA ILE A 292 4.67 12.36 -17.20
C ILE A 292 3.29 11.80 -17.59
N ASN A 293 2.72 12.30 -18.70
CA ASN A 293 1.39 11.89 -19.14
C ASN A 293 1.34 10.44 -19.61
N SER A 294 2.42 9.93 -20.21
CA SER A 294 2.46 8.54 -20.68
C SER A 294 2.65 7.55 -19.53
N MET A 295 3.69 7.75 -18.72
CA MET A 295 4.15 6.77 -17.73
C MET A 295 3.26 6.75 -16.49
N LEU A 296 2.90 7.89 -15.90
CA LEU A 296 2.07 7.90 -14.69
C LEU A 296 0.64 7.39 -14.96
N HIS A 297 0.11 7.67 -16.16
CA HIS A 297 -1.18 7.13 -16.58
C HIS A 297 -1.17 5.61 -16.67
N TRP A 298 -0.09 5.02 -17.19
CA TRP A 298 0.09 3.56 -17.21
C TRP A 298 0.34 2.97 -15.82
N ASP A 299 1.25 3.57 -15.04
CA ASP A 299 1.64 3.09 -13.70
C ASP A 299 0.45 3.00 -12.73
N VAL A 300 -0.58 3.84 -12.93
CA VAL A 300 -1.82 3.75 -12.15
C VAL A 300 -2.85 2.85 -12.83
N ASN A 301 -3.20 3.11 -14.10
CA ASN A 301 -4.35 2.45 -14.71
C ASN A 301 -4.11 0.98 -15.08
N ASN A 302 -2.86 0.50 -15.14
CA ASN A 302 -2.55 -0.93 -15.26
C ASN A 302 -3.18 -1.73 -14.10
N GLY A 303 -2.89 -1.32 -12.86
CA GLY A 303 -3.40 -1.97 -11.65
C GLY A 303 -4.88 -1.72 -11.44
N VAL A 304 -5.39 -0.52 -11.74
CA VAL A 304 -6.84 -0.25 -11.70
C VAL A 304 -7.57 -1.17 -12.69
N ALA A 305 -7.08 -1.32 -13.92
CA ALA A 305 -7.68 -2.23 -14.91
C ALA A 305 -7.65 -3.69 -14.46
N ARG A 306 -6.53 -4.16 -13.87
CA ARG A 306 -6.42 -5.52 -13.33
C ARG A 306 -7.41 -5.73 -12.18
N ARG A 307 -7.48 -4.79 -11.23
CA ARG A 307 -8.40 -4.85 -10.08
C ARG A 307 -9.87 -4.80 -10.54
N ALA A 308 -10.16 -4.01 -11.57
CA ALA A 308 -11.48 -3.98 -12.20
C ALA A 308 -11.83 -5.34 -12.79
N TRP A 309 -10.90 -5.96 -13.53
CA TRP A 309 -11.08 -7.32 -14.07
C TRP A 309 -11.34 -8.36 -12.98
N ALA A 310 -10.67 -8.22 -11.83
CA ALA A 310 -10.91 -9.03 -10.63
C ALA A 310 -12.25 -8.76 -9.92
N ARG A 311 -13.09 -7.87 -10.48
CA ARG A 311 -14.44 -7.50 -10.04
C ARG A 311 -14.48 -6.57 -8.82
N ASN A 312 -13.41 -5.83 -8.56
CA ASN A 312 -13.41 -4.84 -7.49
C ASN A 312 -14.28 -3.62 -7.88
N PRO A 313 -15.34 -3.27 -7.12
CA PRO A 313 -16.30 -2.23 -7.54
C PRO A 313 -15.67 -0.84 -7.73
N GLY A 314 -14.80 -0.41 -6.81
CA GLY A 314 -14.10 0.87 -6.92
C GLY A 314 -13.22 0.96 -8.18
N ALA A 315 -12.58 -0.15 -8.56
CA ALA A 315 -11.75 -0.23 -9.74
C ALA A 315 -12.55 -0.23 -11.04
N ILE A 316 -13.73 -0.86 -11.04
CA ILE A 316 -14.66 -0.76 -12.17
C ILE A 316 -15.12 0.70 -12.34
N SER A 317 -15.45 1.41 -11.25
CA SER A 317 -15.79 2.83 -11.29
C SER A 317 -14.63 3.66 -11.87
N ALA A 318 -13.45 3.55 -11.26
CA ALA A 318 -12.27 4.34 -11.63
C ALA A 318 -11.79 4.10 -13.07
N ILE A 319 -11.79 2.85 -13.54
CA ILE A 319 -11.33 2.56 -14.92
C ILE A 319 -12.32 3.04 -15.97
N ASN A 320 -13.62 3.07 -15.67
CA ASN A 320 -14.61 3.65 -16.58
C ASN A 320 -14.38 5.16 -16.74
N THR A 321 -14.18 5.89 -15.64
CA THR A 321 -13.81 7.31 -15.70
C THR A 321 -12.51 7.52 -16.49
N ALA A 322 -11.48 6.70 -16.26
CA ALA A 322 -10.23 6.80 -17.01
C ALA A 322 -10.41 6.57 -18.52
N MET A 323 -11.31 5.66 -18.95
CA MET A 323 -11.65 5.43 -20.36
C MET A 323 -12.49 6.57 -20.97
N GLU A 324 -13.31 7.24 -20.17
CA GLU A 324 -14.07 8.43 -20.61
C GLU A 324 -13.13 9.62 -20.85
N GLU A 325 -12.10 9.78 -20.02
CA GLU A 325 -11.10 10.86 -20.12
C GLU A 325 -10.06 10.61 -21.22
N ASN A 326 -9.80 9.35 -21.58
CA ASN A 326 -8.79 8.98 -22.56
C ASN A 326 -9.32 7.93 -23.55
N GLU A 327 -9.72 8.38 -24.74
CA GLU A 327 -10.27 7.52 -25.82
C GLU A 327 -9.31 6.41 -26.31
N LEU A 328 -8.01 6.55 -26.05
CA LEU A 328 -7.00 5.54 -26.39
C LEU A 328 -6.95 4.40 -25.36
N LEU A 329 -7.43 4.63 -24.14
CA LEU A 329 -7.53 3.60 -23.12
C LEU A 329 -8.79 2.76 -23.39
N LYS A 330 -8.58 1.48 -23.71
CA LYS A 330 -9.67 0.52 -23.91
C LYS A 330 -9.34 -0.75 -23.14
N VAL A 331 -10.04 -0.96 -22.04
CA VAL A 331 -9.84 -2.14 -21.19
C VAL A 331 -11.00 -3.13 -21.31
N THR A 332 -10.74 -4.39 -21.02
CA THR A 332 -11.78 -5.40 -20.91
C THR A 332 -12.42 -5.30 -19.53
N LEU A 333 -13.73 -5.01 -19.49
CA LEU A 333 -14.50 -5.01 -18.24
C LEU A 333 -15.07 -6.42 -17.95
N PRO A 334 -15.14 -6.83 -16.67
CA PRO A 334 -15.75 -8.11 -16.34
C PRO A 334 -17.27 -8.06 -16.53
N SER A 335 -17.86 -9.18 -16.94
CA SER A 335 -19.31 -9.39 -16.83
C SER A 335 -19.60 -10.07 -15.50
N LEU A 336 -20.39 -9.42 -14.64
CA LEU A 336 -20.75 -9.97 -13.34
C LEU A 336 -21.85 -11.04 -13.50
N THR A 337 -21.75 -12.12 -12.74
CA THR A 337 -22.73 -13.22 -12.70
C THR A 337 -23.28 -13.33 -11.28
N ASP A 338 -24.57 -13.64 -11.16
CA ASP A 338 -25.24 -13.88 -9.88
C ASP A 338 -24.84 -15.26 -9.33
N ASP A 339 -24.43 -15.32 -8.06
CA ASP A 339 -24.06 -16.55 -7.36
C ASP A 339 -25.22 -17.56 -7.33
N ALA A 340 -26.47 -17.09 -7.39
CA ALA A 340 -27.65 -17.97 -7.47
C ALA A 340 -27.61 -18.92 -8.68
N ILE A 341 -26.99 -18.50 -9.80
CA ILE A 341 -26.84 -19.34 -10.99
C ILE A 341 -25.90 -20.52 -10.69
N PHE A 342 -24.84 -20.31 -9.92
CA PHE A 342 -23.93 -21.38 -9.51
C PHE A 342 -24.59 -22.33 -8.51
N ASP A 343 -25.33 -21.78 -7.53
CA ASP A 343 -26.06 -22.58 -6.56
C ASP A 343 -27.13 -23.48 -7.20
N GLU A 344 -27.73 -23.04 -8.31
CA GLU A 344 -28.66 -23.86 -9.09
C GLU A 344 -27.96 -24.96 -9.90
N LEU A 345 -26.75 -24.71 -10.41
CA LEU A 345 -25.97 -25.67 -11.20
C LEU A 345 -25.25 -26.73 -10.35
N MET A 346 -24.92 -26.41 -9.09
CA MET A 346 -24.18 -27.27 -8.17
C MET A 346 -25.07 -28.11 -7.25
N LYS A 347 -26.40 -27.93 -7.32
CA LYS A 347 -27.40 -28.86 -6.77
C LYS A 347 -27.47 -30.13 -7.61
#